data_AF-A0A2G9YF34-F1
#
_entry.id   AF-A0A2G9YF34-F1
#
_cell.length_a   1.000
_cell.length_b   1.000
_cell.length_c   1.000
_cell.angle_alpha   90.00
_cell.angle_beta   90.00
_cell.angle_gamma   90.00
#
_symmetry.space_group_name_H-M   'P 1'
#
loop_
_entity.id
_entity.type
_entity.pdbx_description
1 polymer ?
#
loop_
_entity_poly.entity_id
_entity_poly.type
_entity_poly.pdbx_seq_one_letter_code
_entity_poly.pdbx_strand_id
1 'polypeptide(L)'
;MYEDNLYKFDRGDYTDEQRLLLILELEDKERQNFERLKRKFSLSQETEKTPRRDAIPESVRIAVWRRDEGKCAKCGSRKNLEYDHIIPVSEGGSNTVRNIELLCEECNRKKRDNIE
;
A
#
# COMPACT_ATOMS: atom_id res chain seq x y z
N MET A 1 -31.22 -4.45 -0.79
CA MET A 1 -32.13 -5.09 0.18
C MET A 1 -31.93 -4.36 1.49
N TYR A 2 -32.86 -3.49 1.88
CA TYR A 2 -32.88 -2.91 3.22
C TYR A 2 -33.77 -3.85 4.04
N GLU A 3 -33.18 -4.57 5.00
CA GLU A 3 -33.95 -5.32 5.99
C GLU A 3 -34.40 -4.33 7.07
N ASP A 4 -35.68 -4.33 7.38
CA ASP A 4 -36.26 -3.50 8.43
C ASP A 4 -35.53 -3.76 9.77
N ASN A 5 -34.92 -2.73 10.33
CA ASN A 5 -34.33 -2.80 11.68
C ASN A 5 -35.47 -2.97 12.70
N LEU A 6 -35.73 -4.22 13.10
CA LEU A 6 -36.72 -4.54 14.13
C LEU A 6 -36.14 -4.24 15.51
N TYR A 7 -36.33 -3.01 15.98
CA TYR A 7 -35.94 -2.62 17.34
C TYR A 7 -36.88 -3.25 18.38
N LYS A 8 -36.32 -4.03 19.29
CA LYS A 8 -37.05 -4.62 20.43
C LYS A 8 -36.85 -3.76 21.66
N PHE A 9 -37.94 -3.26 22.23
CA PHE A 9 -37.94 -2.55 23.50
C PHE A 9 -38.78 -3.35 24.50
N ASP A 10 -38.29 -3.49 25.73
CA ASP A 10 -39.03 -4.19 26.78
C ASP A 10 -40.31 -3.41 27.15
N ARG A 11 -41.40 -4.15 27.39
CA ARG A 11 -42.70 -3.58 27.75
C ARG A 11 -42.66 -3.12 29.21
N GLY A 12 -42.25 -1.88 29.42
CA GLY A 12 -42.30 -1.23 30.74
C GLY A 12 -41.39 -0.03 30.90
N ASP A 13 -40.35 0.08 30.07
CA ASP A 13 -39.22 0.96 30.40
C ASP A 13 -39.29 2.36 29.79
N TYR A 14 -40.15 2.55 28.78
CA TYR A 14 -40.22 3.78 28.00
C TYR A 14 -41.64 4.11 27.53
N THR A 15 -41.97 5.39 27.39
CA THR A 15 -43.15 5.83 26.64
C THR A 15 -42.93 5.70 25.13
N ASP A 16 -43.99 5.81 24.34
CA ASP A 16 -43.87 5.74 22.89
C ASP A 16 -43.04 6.89 22.32
N GLU A 17 -43.11 8.10 22.90
CA GLU A 17 -42.24 9.21 22.50
C GLU A 17 -40.77 8.91 22.82
N GLN A 18 -40.49 8.30 23.98
CA GLN A 18 -39.13 7.95 24.38
C GLN A 18 -38.55 6.85 23.50
N ARG A 19 -39.35 5.86 23.09
CA ARG A 19 -38.95 4.85 22.10
C ARG A 19 -38.63 5.49 20.76
N LEU A 20 -39.47 6.41 20.30
CA LEU A 20 -39.25 7.12 19.04
C LEU A 20 -37.96 7.95 19.06
N LEU A 21 -37.71 8.68 20.15
CA LEU A 21 -36.48 9.44 20.34
C LEU A 21 -35.23 8.55 20.32
N LEU A 22 -35.30 7.38 20.95
CA LEU A 22 -34.20 6.43 20.99
C LEU A 22 -33.91 5.82 19.61
N ILE A 23 -34.95 5.47 18.83
CA ILE A 23 -34.78 4.99 17.45
C ILE A 23 -34.11 6.08 16.60
N LEU A 24 -34.61 7.33 16.67
CA LEU A 24 -34.04 8.45 15.94
C LEU A 24 -32.56 8.70 16.29
N GLU A 25 -32.21 8.59 17.57
CA GLU A 25 -30.81 8.75 18.03
C GLU A 25 -29.91 7.62 17.50
N LEU A 26 -30.41 6.38 17.46
CA LEU A 26 -29.67 5.24 16.93
C LEU A 26 -29.44 5.40 15.42
N GLU A 27 -30.46 5.76 14.66
CA GLU A 27 -30.36 5.99 13.21
C GLU A 27 -29.39 7.14 12.86
N ASP A 28 -29.40 8.22 13.65
CA ASP A 28 -28.47 9.32 13.46
C ASP A 28 -27.02 8.89 13.76
N LYS A 29 -26.79 8.12 14.83
CA LYS A 29 -25.47 7.55 15.15
C LYS A 29 -24.96 6.63 14.04
N GLU A 30 -25.80 5.77 13.49
CA GLU A 30 -25.43 4.90 12.36
C GLU A 30 -25.03 5.74 11.13
N ARG A 31 -25.82 6.75 10.80
CA ARG A 31 -25.54 7.68 9.69
C ARG A 31 -24.22 8.41 9.89
N GLN A 32 -23.97 8.95 11.08
CA GLN A 32 -22.72 9.62 11.41
C GLN A 32 -21.52 8.67 11.33
N ASN A 33 -21.66 7.43 11.79
CA ASN A 33 -20.62 6.42 11.68
C ASN A 33 -20.31 6.07 10.22
N PHE A 34 -21.34 5.93 9.38
CA PHE A 34 -21.17 5.67 7.95
C PHE A 34 -20.46 6.83 7.24
N GLU A 35 -20.89 8.08 7.47
CA GLU A 35 -20.26 9.27 6.90
C GLU A 35 -18.80 9.42 7.36
N ARG A 36 -18.51 9.11 8.63
CA ARG A 36 -17.14 9.09 9.17
C ARG A 36 -16.28 8.04 8.48
N LEU A 37 -16.80 6.84 8.27
CA LEU A 37 -16.08 5.74 7.61
C LEU A 37 -15.84 6.08 6.13
N LYS A 38 -16.86 6.60 5.44
CA LYS A 38 -16.77 7.10 4.06
C LYS A 38 -15.71 8.18 3.93
N ARG A 39 -15.66 9.16 4.83
CA ARG A 39 -14.63 10.21 4.84
C ARG A 39 -13.23 9.63 5.05
N LYS A 40 -13.04 8.70 6.00
CA LYS A 40 -11.75 8.02 6.21
C LYS A 40 -11.30 7.27 4.96
N PHE A 41 -12.23 6.61 4.27
CA PHE A 41 -11.93 5.85 3.07
C PHE A 41 -11.66 6.76 1.84
N SER A 42 -12.41 7.86 1.70
CA SER A 42 -12.16 8.88 0.66
C SER A 42 -10.81 9.57 0.84
N LEU A 43 -10.41 9.87 2.09
CA LEU A 43 -9.09 10.45 2.40
C LEU A 43 -7.93 9.49 2.10
N SER A 44 -8.16 8.17 2.13
CA SER A 44 -7.15 7.18 1.74
C SER A 44 -7.04 6.95 0.23
N GLN A 45 -7.96 7.50 -0.58
CA GLN A 45 -7.90 7.37 -2.05
C GLN A 45 -7.17 8.53 -2.75
N GLU A 46 -6.83 9.62 -2.04
CA GLU A 46 -6.14 10.78 -2.61
C GLU A 46 -4.62 10.77 -2.38
N THR A 47 -3.97 9.63 -2.59
CA THR A 47 -2.52 9.59 -2.80
C THR A 47 -2.15 8.82 -4.05
N GLU A 48 -2.84 9.04 -5.17
CA GLU A 48 -2.22 8.85 -6.48
C GLU A 48 -1.22 10.00 -6.71
N LYS A 49 -0.12 9.97 -5.95
CA LYS A 49 1.09 10.67 -6.37
C LYS A 49 1.46 10.05 -7.71
N THR A 50 1.64 10.89 -8.72
CA THR A 50 2.41 10.51 -9.92
C THR A 50 3.60 9.66 -9.47
N PRO A 51 3.87 8.49 -10.08
CA PRO A 51 4.87 7.57 -9.58
C PRO A 51 6.25 8.17 -9.81
N ARG A 52 6.65 9.11 -8.94
CA ARG A 52 8.04 9.40 -8.70
C ARG A 52 8.58 8.09 -8.16
N ARG A 53 9.40 7.42 -8.96
CA ARG A 53 10.07 6.18 -8.55
C ARG A 53 10.69 6.45 -7.18
N ASP A 54 10.16 5.79 -6.16
CA ASP A 54 10.72 5.91 -4.83
C ASP A 54 12.20 5.48 -4.89
N ALA A 55 13.07 6.31 -4.35
CA ALA A 55 14.49 5.98 -4.28
C ALA A 55 14.66 4.67 -3.47
N ILE A 56 15.62 3.84 -3.88
CA ILE A 56 15.96 2.63 -3.13
C ILE A 56 16.46 3.06 -1.74
N PRO A 57 15.85 2.58 -0.64
CA PRO A 57 16.25 2.96 0.71
C PRO A 57 17.74 2.67 0.97
N GLU A 58 18.40 3.54 1.74
CA GLU A 58 19.83 3.39 2.05
C GLU A 58 20.15 2.05 2.73
N SER A 59 19.28 1.59 3.63
CA SER A 59 19.40 0.29 4.30
C SER A 59 19.44 -0.88 3.30
N VAL A 60 18.62 -0.79 2.23
CA VAL A 60 18.58 -1.78 1.16
C VAL A 60 19.84 -1.71 0.32
N ARG A 61 20.30 -0.51 -0.03
CA ARG A 61 21.56 -0.31 -0.78
C ARG A 61 22.75 -0.92 -0.06
N ILE A 62 22.89 -0.63 1.25
CA ILE A 62 23.97 -1.19 2.08
C ILE A 62 23.88 -2.72 2.15
N ALA A 63 22.68 -3.26 2.38
CA ALA A 63 22.48 -4.71 2.47
C ALA A 63 22.82 -5.43 1.15
N VAL A 64 22.38 -4.88 0.02
CA VAL A 64 22.67 -5.41 -1.32
C VAL A 64 24.17 -5.31 -1.61
N TRP A 65 24.81 -4.18 -1.32
CA TRP A 65 26.25 -4.03 -1.54
C TRP A 65 27.07 -5.07 -0.77
N ARG A 66 26.69 -5.34 0.48
CA ARG A 66 27.33 -6.37 1.31
C ARG A 66 27.07 -7.77 0.77
N ARG A 67 25.83 -8.08 0.41
CA ARG A 67 25.43 -9.38 -0.15
C ARG A 67 26.20 -9.69 -1.44
N ASP A 68 26.30 -8.69 -2.33
CA ASP A 68 26.92 -8.84 -3.65
C ASP A 68 28.44 -8.60 -3.59
N GLU A 69 29.01 -8.37 -2.41
CA GLU A 69 30.44 -8.13 -2.17
C GLU A 69 31.04 -6.99 -3.02
N GLY A 70 30.21 -5.99 -3.37
CA GLY A 70 30.58 -4.92 -4.30
C GLY A 70 30.98 -5.45 -5.68
N LYS A 71 30.32 -6.51 -6.17
CA LYS A 71 30.54 -7.13 -7.49
C LYS A 71 29.23 -7.18 -8.26
N CYS A 72 29.33 -7.15 -9.58
CA CYS A 72 28.21 -7.40 -10.47
C CYS A 72 27.68 -8.84 -10.27
N ALA A 73 26.39 -8.98 -10.02
CA ALA A 73 25.73 -10.27 -9.81
C ALA A 73 25.77 -11.19 -11.04
N LYS A 74 26.02 -10.64 -12.24
CA LYS A 74 26.09 -11.40 -13.49
C LYS A 74 27.50 -11.80 -13.90
N CYS A 75 28.48 -10.89 -13.81
CA CYS A 75 29.83 -11.11 -14.34
C CYS A 75 30.96 -10.97 -13.30
N GLY A 76 30.66 -10.57 -12.07
CA GLY A 76 31.66 -10.38 -11.02
C GLY A 76 32.51 -9.11 -11.12
N SER A 77 32.31 -8.27 -12.14
CA SER A 77 33.02 -6.99 -12.28
C SER A 77 32.80 -6.09 -11.06
N ARG A 78 33.82 -5.31 -10.69
CA ARG A 78 33.76 -4.29 -9.61
C ARG A 78 33.69 -2.86 -10.13
N LYS A 79 33.58 -2.68 -11.45
CA LYS A 79 33.62 -1.36 -12.11
C LYS A 79 32.21 -0.93 -12.52
N ASN A 80 31.94 0.38 -12.42
CA ASN A 80 30.71 1.03 -12.88
C ASN A 80 29.44 0.29 -12.44
N LEU A 81 29.33 0.06 -11.12
CA LEU A 81 28.22 -0.69 -10.55
C LEU A 81 27.00 0.21 -10.31
N GLU A 82 25.84 -0.31 -10.67
CA GLU A 82 24.53 0.30 -10.52
C GLU A 82 23.60 -0.65 -9.77
N TYR A 83 22.67 -0.08 -9.00
CA TYR A 83 21.58 -0.84 -8.39
C TYR A 83 20.46 -0.99 -9.41
N ASP A 84 20.04 -2.22 -9.66
CA ASP A 84 19.02 -2.53 -10.65
C ASP A 84 17.94 -3.46 -10.08
N HIS A 85 16.71 -3.31 -10.55
CA HIS A 85 15.57 -4.11 -10.10
C HIS A 85 15.48 -5.41 -10.88
N ILE A 86 15.50 -6.57 -10.21
CA ILE A 86 15.33 -7.89 -10.83
C ILE A 86 13.97 -7.95 -11.55
N ILE A 87 12.89 -7.63 -10.85
CA ILE A 87 11.56 -7.41 -11.42
C ILE A 87 11.40 -5.90 -11.64
N PRO A 88 11.14 -5.43 -12.88
CA PRO A 88 10.96 -4.01 -13.17
C PRO A 88 9.87 -3.37 -12.32
N VAL A 89 10.04 -2.08 -12.00
CA VAL A 89 9.03 -1.31 -11.26
C VAL A 89 7.68 -1.28 -12.00
N SER A 90 7.70 -1.27 -13.34
CA SER A 90 6.48 -1.35 -14.17
C SER A 90 5.69 -2.63 -13.95
N GLU A 91 6.36 -3.73 -13.59
CA GLU A 91 5.77 -5.05 -13.32
C GLU A 91 5.53 -5.27 -11.81
N GLY A 92 5.51 -4.21 -11.00
CA GLY A 92 5.30 -4.30 -9.55
C GLY A 92 6.57 -4.62 -8.74
N GLY A 93 7.75 -4.41 -9.31
CA GLY A 93 9.03 -4.56 -8.63
C GLY A 93 9.17 -3.71 -7.37
N SER A 94 9.44 -4.34 -6.23
CA SER A 94 9.63 -3.67 -4.94
C SER A 94 11.07 -3.19 -4.70
N ASN A 95 11.24 -2.17 -3.84
CA ASN A 95 12.56 -1.71 -3.35
C ASN A 95 13.07 -2.57 -2.17
N THR A 96 13.05 -3.90 -2.32
CA THR A 96 13.50 -4.83 -1.27
C THR A 96 14.88 -5.41 -1.61
N VAL A 97 15.63 -5.84 -0.59
CA VAL A 97 16.94 -6.50 -0.80
C VAL A 97 16.81 -7.68 -1.78
N ARG A 98 15.69 -8.40 -1.76
CA ARG A 98 15.43 -9.54 -2.65
C ARG A 98 15.25 -9.16 -4.11
N ASN A 99 14.77 -7.95 -4.39
CA ASN A 99 14.46 -7.50 -5.75
C ASN A 99 15.49 -6.51 -6.31
N ILE A 100 16.50 -6.12 -5.53
CA ILE A 100 17.59 -5.26 -5.98
C ILE A 100 18.88 -6.08 -6.12
N GLU A 101 19.60 -5.87 -7.22
CA GLU A 101 20.91 -6.46 -7.52
C GLU A 101 21.94 -5.39 -7.91
N LEU A 102 23.23 -5.66 -7.71
CA LEU A 102 24.31 -4.86 -8.32
C LEU A 102 24.63 -5.40 -9.71
N LEU A 103 24.60 -4.53 -10.72
CA LEU A 103 25.06 -4.83 -12.08
C LEU A 103 26.12 -3.83 -12.51
N CYS A 104 27.11 -4.28 -13.29
CA CYS A 104 27.94 -3.32 -14.03
C CYS A 104 27.13 -2.73 -15.19
N GLU A 105 27.52 -1.53 -15.64
CA GLU A 105 26.88 -0.84 -16.75
C GLU A 105 26.63 -1.73 -17.98
N GLU A 106 27.61 -2.55 -18.39
CA GLU A 106 27.47 -3.47 -19.54
C GLU A 106 26.36 -4.52 -19.32
N CYS A 107 26.33 -5.15 -18.15
CA CYS A 107 25.31 -6.12 -17.80
C CYS A 107 23.94 -5.47 -17.64
N ASN A 108 23.88 -4.25 -17.09
CA ASN A 108 22.64 -3.51 -16.93
C ASN A 108 22.03 -3.14 -18.29
N ARG A 109 22.85 -2.65 -19.23
CA ARG A 109 22.41 -2.34 -20.60
C ARG A 109 21.85 -3.59 -21.30
N LYS A 110 22.60 -4.70 -21.27
CA LYS A 110 22.14 -5.98 -21.84
C LYS A 110 20.81 -6.45 -21.26
N LYS A 111 20.59 -6.24 -19.96
CA LYS A 111 19.32 -6.61 -19.32
C LYS A 111 18.16 -5.78 -19.87
N ARG A 112 18.33 -4.47 -20.00
CA ARG A 112 17.30 -3.56 -20.52
C ARG A 112 16.89 -3.89 -21.95
N ASP A 113 17.84 -4.33 -22.78
CA ASP A 113 17.59 -4.69 -24.18
C ASP A 113 16.78 -6.00 -24.35
N ASN A 114 16.57 -6.77 -23.26
CA ASN A 114 15.88 -8.07 -23.27
C ASN A 114 14.60 -8.09 -22.41
N ILE A 115 14.06 -6.92 -22.03
CA ILE A 115 12.78 -6.84 -21.33
C ILE A 115 11.66 -6.85 -22.39
N GLU A 116 11.10 -8.02 -22.68
CA GLU A 116 9.84 -8.21 -23.42
C GLU A 116 8.62 -7.90 -22.56
#